data_AF-A0A2D9QZW6-F1
#
_entry.id   AF-A0A2D9QZW6-F1
#
_cell.length_a   1.000
_cell.length_b   1.000
_cell.length_c   1.000
_cell.angle_alpha   90.00
_cell.angle_beta   90.00
_cell.angle_gamma   90.00
#
_symmetry.space_group_name_H-M   'P 1'
#
loop_
_entity.id
_entity.type
_entity.pdbx_description
1 polymer ?
#
loop_
_entity_poly.entity_id
_entity_poly.type
_entity_poly.pdbx_seq_one_letter_code
_entity_poly.pdbx_strand_id
1 'polypeptide(L)' 'MTNQIKKVGVIGAGTMGAGIAGQVANAGIEVWLLDLPSDGENVNSLSA' A
#
# COMPACT_ATOMS: atom_id res chain seq x y z
N MET A 1 3.71 -15.56 -21.79
CA MET A 1 4.61 -15.21 -20.67
C MET A 1 3.80 -14.44 -19.65
N THR A 2 3.81 -14.84 -18.39
CA THR A 2 3.16 -14.13 -17.29
C THR A 2 4.21 -13.28 -16.56
N ASN A 3 4.08 -11.96 -16.61
CA ASN A 3 4.91 -11.09 -15.77
C ASN A 3 4.44 -11.25 -14.32
N GLN A 4 5.27 -11.86 -13.47
CA GLN A 4 4.97 -11.94 -12.05
C GLN A 4 5.06 -10.54 -11.41
N ILE A 5 4.00 -10.17 -10.70
CA ILE A 5 3.98 -8.98 -9.86
C ILE A 5 4.77 -9.28 -8.59
N LYS A 6 5.89 -8.57 -8.40
CA LYS A 6 6.74 -8.72 -7.21
C LYS A 6 6.33 -7.80 -6.06
N LYS A 7 5.68 -6.68 -6.41
CA LYS A 7 5.36 -5.60 -5.48
C LYS A 7 4.16 -4.79 -5.98
N VAL A 8 3.32 -4.34 -5.06
CA VAL A 8 2.13 -3.54 -5.34
C VAL A 8 2.15 -2.27 -4.50
N GLY A 9 1.84 -1.14 -5.12
CA GLY A 9 1.56 0.12 -4.42
C GLY A 9 0.06 0.37 -4.37
N VAL A 10 -0.46 0.69 -3.19
CA VAL A 10 -1.83 1.13 -2.96
C VAL A 10 -1.80 2.57 -2.47
N ILE A 11 -2.51 3.46 -3.15
CA ILE A 11 -2.58 4.90 -2.83
C ILE A 11 -3.95 5.17 -2.21
N GLY A 12 -3.94 5.75 -1.00
CA GLY A 12 -5.07 5.95 -0.11
C GLY A 12 -5.18 4.82 0.93
N ALA A 13 -5.04 5.16 2.21
CA ALA A 13 -5.14 4.25 3.35
C ALA A 13 -6.54 4.25 4.01
N GLY A 14 -7.55 4.75 3.30
CA GLY A 14 -8.96 4.58 3.68
C GLY A 14 -9.37 3.10 3.73
N THR A 15 -10.58 2.83 4.21
CA THR A 15 -11.10 1.46 4.46
C THR A 15 -10.92 0.51 3.27
N MET A 16 -11.20 0.98 2.05
CA MET A 16 -11.03 0.17 0.84
C MET A 16 -9.55 -0.07 0.50
N GLY A 17 -8.70 0.95 0.61
CA GLY A 17 -7.28 0.86 0.28
C GLY A 17 -6.52 -0.07 1.22
N ALA A 18 -6.80 0.03 2.53
CA ALA A 18 -6.29 -0.91 3.52
C ALA A 18 -6.77 -2.35 3.24
N GLY A 19 -8.04 -2.52 2.83
CA GLY A 19 -8.57 -3.83 2.45
C GLY A 19 -7.89 -4.45 1.23
N ILE A 20 -7.65 -3.66 0.18
CA ILE A 20 -6.91 -4.09 -1.02
C ILE A 20 -5.48 -4.47 -0.65
N ALA A 21 -4.78 -3.60 0.09
CA ALA A 21 -3.42 -3.86 0.55
C ALA A 21 -3.33 -5.14 1.37
N GLY A 22 -4.28 -5.37 2.29
CA GLY A 22 -4.36 -6.58 3.09
C GLY A 22 -4.54 -7.84 2.26
N GLN A 23 -5.39 -7.83 1.24
CA GLN A 23 -5.57 -9.00 0.36
C GLN A 23 -4.32 -9.30 -0.48
N VAL A 24 -3.65 -8.26 -0.96
CA VAL A 24 -2.40 -8.45 -1.73
C VAL A 24 -1.27 -8.97 -0.83
N ALA A 25 -1.17 -8.46 0.40
CA ALA A 25 -0.23 -8.97 1.40
C ALA A 25 -0.54 -10.44 1.78
N ASN A 26 -1.81 -10.80 1.94
CA ASN A 26 -2.24 -12.19 2.18
C ASN A 26 -1.85 -13.15 1.04
N ALA A 27 -1.78 -12.63 -0.20
CA ALA A 27 -1.29 -13.37 -1.36
C ALA A 27 0.25 -13.53 -1.38
N GLY A 28 0.96 -13.01 -0.38
CA GLY A 28 2.42 -13.10 -0.25
C GLY A 28 3.19 -12.10 -1.11
N ILE A 29 2.52 -11.06 -1.62
CA ILE A 29 3.14 -10.01 -2.44
C ILE A 29 3.49 -8.82 -1.55
N GLU A 30 4.67 -8.23 -1.73
CA GLU A 30 5.07 -7.04 -1.00
C GLU A 30 4.15 -5.85 -1.34
N VAL A 31 3.61 -5.17 -0.32
CA VAL A 31 2.70 -4.04 -0.51
C VAL A 31 3.26 -2.78 0.12
N TRP A 32 3.21 -1.67 -0.62
CA TRP A 32 3.34 -0.33 -0.08
C TRP A 32 1.96 0.32 -0.01
N LEU A 33 1.52 0.67 1.19
CA LEU A 33 0.33 1.48 1.41
C LEU A 33 0.77 2.92 1.67
N LEU A 34 0.33 3.83 0.83
CA LEU A 34 0.70 5.24 0.85
C LEU A 34 -0.56 6.08 1.03
N ASP A 35 -0.53 7.08 1.89
CA ASP A 35 -1.58 8.09 1.99
C ASP A 35 -0.96 9.49 2.08
N LEU A 36 -1.78 10.52 1.97
CA LEU A 36 -1.34 11.89 2.18
C LEU A 36 -0.80 12.04 3.62
N PRO A 37 0.35 12.69 3.82
CA PRO A 37 0.83 12.99 5.18
C PRO A 37 -0.17 13.87 5.92
N SER A 38 -0.25 13.69 7.24
CA SER A 38 -0.92 14.66 8.10
C SER A 38 -0.12 15.96 8.18
N ASP A 39 -0.75 17.05 8.63
CA ASP A 39 -0.06 18.32 8.81
C ASP A 39 1.17 18.16 9.73
N GLY A 40 2.36 18.45 9.18
CA GLY A 40 3.64 18.32 9.89
C GLY A 40 4.33 16.97 9.77
N GLU A 41 3.75 15.99 9.07
CA GLU A 41 4.39 14.70 8.79
C GLU A 41 5.26 14.72 7.52
N ASN A 42 6.17 13.75 7.43
CA ASN A 42 7.00 13.57 6.24
C ASN A 42 6.14 13.00 5.10
N VAL A 43 6.14 13.67 3.94
CA VAL A 43 5.41 13.24 2.74
C VAL A 43 5.75 11.81 2.26
N ASN A 44 6.88 11.26 2.70
CA ASN A 44 7.34 9.92 2.35
C ASN A 44 7.21 8.90 3.50
N SER A 45 6.59 9.24 4.63
CA SER A 45 6.38 8.27 5.71
C SER A 45 5.40 7.19 5.28
N LEU A 46 5.75 5.93 5.55
CA LEU A 46 4.86 4.79 5.33
C LEU A 46 3.77 4.80 6.40
N SER A 47 2.52 4.59 5.98
CA SER A 47 1.40 4.33 6.89
C SER A 47 1.65 2.98 7.59
N ALA A 48 1.59 2.98 8.92
CA ALA A 48 1.77 1.76 9.73
C ALA A 48 0.55 0.84 9.67
#